data_AF-A0A9E7HHG9-F1
#
_entry.id   AF-A0A9E7HHG9-F1
#
_cell.length_a   1.000
_cell.length_b   1.000
_cell.length_c   1.000
_cell.angle_alpha   90.00
_cell.angle_beta   90.00
_cell.angle_gamma   90.00
#
_symmetry.space_group_name_H-M   'P 1'
#
loop_
_entity.id
_entity.type
_entity.pdbx_description
1 polymer ?
#
loop_
_entity_poly.entity_id
_entity_poly.type
_entity_poly.pdbx_seq_one_letter_code
_entity_poly.pdbx_strand_id
1 'polypeptide(L)' 'MRCKLIPGKFKPVIKKAMVELEGAPFGKFASMRDEWALKNRYISPGPIQFMGPGSDDVNHTLLLELGAQA' A
#
# COMPACT_ATOMS: atom_id res chain seq x y z
N MET A 1 14.68 -8.46 14.33
CA MET A 1 13.93 -9.48 15.12
C MET A 1 13.60 -8.92 16.49
N ARG A 2 12.45 -9.29 17.08
CA ARG A 2 12.14 -9.02 18.51
C ARG A 2 11.48 -10.25 19.13
N CYS A 3 11.63 -10.43 20.44
CA CYS A 3 10.89 -11.46 21.16
C CYS A 3 9.44 -11.00 21.40
N LYS A 4 8.46 -11.87 21.11
CA LYS A 4 7.04 -11.66 21.43
C LYS A 4 6.51 -12.88 22.19
N LEU A 5 5.65 -12.62 23.17
CA LEU A 5 4.98 -13.66 23.95
C LEU A 5 3.85 -14.29 23.12
N ILE A 6 3.90 -15.61 22.90
CA ILE A 6 2.92 -16.39 22.12
C ILE A 6 2.72 -17.75 22.81
N PRO A 7 1.48 -18.24 22.93
CA PRO A 7 0.80 -18.40 24.23
C PRO A 7 1.75 -18.85 25.35
N GLY A 8 2.21 -17.89 26.17
CA GLY A 8 3.03 -18.14 27.37
C GLY A 8 4.54 -18.31 27.15
N LYS A 9 5.03 -18.40 25.91
CA LYS A 9 6.48 -18.49 25.63
C LYS A 9 6.97 -17.32 24.78
N PHE A 10 8.12 -16.76 25.15
CA PHE A 10 8.79 -15.76 24.31
C PHE A 10 9.43 -16.45 23.12
N LYS A 11 9.01 -16.07 21.92
CA LYS A 11 9.57 -16.56 20.67
C LYS A 11 10.18 -15.40 19.90
N PRO A 12 11.36 -15.57 19.26
CA PRO A 12 11.88 -14.58 18.33
C PRO A 12 10.91 -14.50 17.14
N VAL A 13 10.40 -13.30 16.87
CA VAL A 13 9.49 -13.03 15.77
C VAL A 13 9.98 -11.88 14.92
N ILE A 14 9.58 -11.93 13.65
CA ILE A 14 9.69 -10.81 12.73
C ILE A 14 8.52 -9.86 13.05
N LYS A 15 8.83 -8.57 13.20
CA LYS A 15 7.79 -7.57 13.44
C LYS A 15 6.95 -7.41 12.19
N LYS A 16 5.64 -7.27 12.36
CA LYS A 16 4.76 -6.82 11.29
C LYS A 16 5.08 -5.34 10.99
N ALA A 17 5.29 -5.03 9.73
CA ALA A 17 5.29 -3.66 9.25
C ALA A 17 3.84 -3.19 9.13
N MET A 18 3.52 -2.07 9.76
CA MET A 18 2.21 -1.44 9.68
C MET A 18 2.27 -0.31 8.65
N VAL A 19 1.13 0.26 8.30
CA VAL A 19 1.10 1.44 7.42
C VAL A 19 1.69 2.64 8.15
N GLU A 20 2.63 3.32 7.50
CA GLU A 20 3.19 4.58 8.00
C GLU A 20 2.24 5.73 7.65
N LEU A 21 1.70 6.41 8.68
CA LEU A 21 0.68 7.45 8.51
C LEU A 21 1.24 8.74 7.91
N GLU A 22 2.52 9.01 8.13
CA GLU A 22 3.25 10.13 7.56
C GLU A 22 3.89 9.76 6.21
N GLY A 23 3.72 8.51 5.75
CA GLY A 23 4.27 8.02 4.49
C GLY A 23 3.53 8.56 3.26
N ALA A 24 4.26 8.66 2.14
CA ALA A 24 3.72 9.13 0.86
C ALA A 24 2.45 8.38 0.39
N PRO A 25 2.35 7.02 0.53
CA PRO A 25 1.14 6.30 0.13
C PRO A 25 -0.11 6.74 0.91
N PHE A 26 0.00 6.87 2.23
CA PHE A 26 -1.14 7.30 3.05
C PHE A 26 -1.46 8.78 2.86
N GLY A 27 -0.45 9.64 2.71
CA GLY A 27 -0.63 11.05 2.39
C GLY A 27 -1.41 11.28 1.10
N LYS A 28 -1.08 10.54 0.03
CA LYS A 28 -1.80 10.59 -1.26
C LYS A 28 -3.27 10.18 -1.08
N PHE A 29 -3.53 9.08 -0.36
CA PHE A 29 -4.90 8.68 -0.02
C PHE A 29 -5.65 9.78 0.77
N ALA A 30 -5.03 10.33 1.81
CA ALA A 30 -5.63 11.37 2.65
C ALA A 30 -5.98 12.63 1.85
N SER A 31 -5.18 13.00 0.85
CA SER A 31 -5.45 14.16 0.00
C SER A 31 -6.68 14.03 -0.91
N MET A 32 -7.05 12.80 -1.29
CA MET A 32 -8.14 12.54 -2.25
C MET A 32 -9.41 11.99 -1.61
N ARG A 33 -9.33 11.43 -0.39
CA ARG A 33 -10.44 10.74 0.26
C ARG A 33 -11.71 11.59 0.39
N ASP A 34 -11.56 12.89 0.64
CA ASP A 34 -12.70 13.79 0.84
C ASP A 34 -13.44 14.04 -0.48
N GLU A 35 -12.72 14.15 -1.60
CA GLU A 35 -13.34 14.23 -2.94
C GLU A 35 -14.02 12.91 -3.31
N TRP A 36 -13.36 11.77 -3.07
CA TRP A 36 -13.90 10.45 -3.39
C TRP A 36 -15.14 10.10 -2.58
N ALA A 37 -15.26 10.63 -1.35
CA ALA A 37 -16.46 10.46 -0.54
C ALA A 37 -17.68 11.20 -1.14
N LEU A 38 -17.46 12.31 -1.84
CA LEU A 38 -18.53 13.17 -2.36
C LEU A 38 -18.84 12.91 -3.85
N LYS A 39 -17.86 12.43 -4.62
CA LYS A 39 -17.97 12.28 -6.08
C LYS A 39 -17.77 10.83 -6.50
N ASN A 40 -18.44 10.44 -7.58
CA ASN A 40 -18.29 9.12 -8.19
C ASN A 40 -16.97 9.04 -8.99
N ARG A 41 -15.86 8.74 -8.30
CA ARG A 41 -14.51 8.58 -8.87
C ARG A 41 -14.02 7.12 -8.83
N TYR A 42 -14.88 6.20 -9.24
CA TYR A 42 -14.53 4.79 -9.25
C TYR A 42 -13.51 4.46 -10.33
N ILE A 43 -12.52 3.65 -9.97
CA ILE A 43 -11.52 3.10 -10.89
C ILE A 43 -11.80 1.60 -10.99
N SER A 44 -12.05 1.11 -12.20
CA SER A 44 -12.19 -0.31 -12.49
C SER A 44 -10.91 -0.78 -13.19
N PRO A 45 -9.90 -1.28 -12.46
CA PRO A 45 -8.70 -1.81 -13.10
C PRO A 45 -9.07 -2.99 -13.99
N GLY A 46 -8.36 -3.12 -15.12
CA GLY A 46 -8.51 -4.25 -16.02
C GLY A 46 -7.95 -5.56 -15.45
N PRO A 47 -8.08 -6.68 -16.18
CA PRO A 47 -7.44 -7.94 -15.82
C PRO A 47 -5.91 -7.85 -15.91
N ILE A 48 -5.22 -8.69 -15.14
CA ILE A 48 -3.74 -8.70 -15.09
C ILE A 48 -3.13 -9.03 -16.46
N GLN A 49 -2.30 -8.10 -16.93
CA GLN A 49 -1.36 -8.17 -18.05
C GLN A 49 -0.22 -9.17 -17.84
N PHE A 50 0.00 -10.14 -18.74
CA PHE A 50 1.29 -10.86 -18.79
C PHE A 50 2.18 -10.44 -19.96
N MET A 51 1.58 -9.83 -21.00
CA MET A 51 2.29 -9.36 -22.20
C MET A 51 1.64 -8.09 -22.72
N GLY A 52 2.44 -7.21 -23.33
CA GLY A 52 1.98 -5.95 -23.91
C GLY A 52 1.92 -4.79 -22.90
N PRO A 53 1.34 -3.64 -23.28
CA PRO A 53 1.26 -2.47 -22.41
C PRO A 53 0.53 -2.78 -21.10
N GLY A 54 1.10 -2.36 -19.97
CA GLY A 54 0.55 -2.59 -18.63
C GLY A 54 0.95 -3.91 -17.96
N SER A 55 1.77 -4.76 -18.60
CA SER A 55 2.34 -5.95 -17.95
C SER A 55 3.34 -5.62 -16.84
N ASP A 56 4.01 -4.47 -16.96
CA ASP A 56 5.05 -4.01 -16.05
C ASP A 56 4.50 -3.05 -14.96
N ASP A 57 3.18 -2.90 -14.89
CA ASP A 57 2.53 -2.04 -13.89
C ASP A 57 2.76 -2.59 -12.48
N VAL A 58 3.27 -1.73 -11.61
CA VAL A 58 3.51 -2.01 -10.19
C VAL A 58 2.46 -1.32 -9.31
N ASN A 59 2.31 -1.78 -8.07
CA ASN A 59 1.33 -1.21 -7.15
C ASN A 59 1.65 0.26 -6.80
N HIS A 60 0.60 1.07 -6.66
CA HIS A 60 0.73 2.49 -6.31
C HIS A 60 1.52 2.75 -5.02
N THR A 61 1.44 1.86 -4.03
CA THR A 61 2.24 1.97 -2.81
C THR A 61 3.73 1.96 -3.11
N LEU A 62 4.20 1.01 -3.93
CA LEU A 62 5.62 0.89 -4.28
C LEU A 62 6.08 2.09 -5.12
N LEU A 63 5.28 2.54 -6.08
CA LEU A 63 5.59 3.73 -6.88
C LEU A 63 5.80 4.96 -6.00
N LEU A 64 4.90 5.20 -5.04
CA LEU A 64 4.96 6.35 -4.14
C LEU A 64 6.11 6.25 -3.14
N GLU A 65 6.44 5.04 -2.67
CA GLU A 65 7.59 4.81 -1.79
C GLU A 65 8.92 5.03 -2.52
N LEU A 66 9.00 4.70 -3.81
CA LEU A 66 10.18 4.93 -4.66
C LEU A 66 10.29 6.40 -5.15
N GLY A 67 9.34 7.26 -4.79
CA GLY A 67 9.32 8.68 -5.19
C GLY A 67 8.92 8.91 -6.65
N ALA A 68 8.39 7.90 -7.34
CA ALA A 68 7.79 8.08 -8.65
C ALA A 68 6.48 8.88 -8.50
N GLN A 69 6.26 9.88 -9.37
CA GLN A 69 4.98 10.57 -9.41
C GLN A 69 3.89 9.59 -9.87
N ALA A 70 2.91 9.35 -9.00
CA ALA A 70 1.69 8.60 -9.29
C ALA A 70 0.51 9.51 -9.63
#